data_AF-A0A9E4FMJ1-F1
#
_entry.id   AF-A0A9E4FMJ1-F1
#
_cell.length_a   1.000
_cell.length_b   1.000
_cell.length_c   1.000
_cell.angle_alpha   90.00
_cell.angle_beta   90.00
_cell.angle_gamma   90.00
#
_symmetry.space_group_name_H-M   'P 1'
#
loop_
_entity.id
_entity.type
_entity.pdbx_description
1 polymer ?
#
loop_
_entity_poly.entity_id
_entity_poly.type
_entity_poly.pdbx_seq_one_letter_code
_entity_poly.pdbx_strand_id
1 'polypeptide(L)' 'MRRKRRPSILRDTFKYKIGGYYGITHNLKRRAGEHRRAGRQGTMQQVGYRVTRESALAWERQQRRRA' A
#
# COMPACT_ATOMS: atom_id res chain seq x y z
N MET A 1 -5.99 -13.29 -20.87
CA MET A 1 -4.94 -14.01 -20.09
C MET A 1 -4.47 -13.17 -18.89
N ARG A 2 -4.89 -13.51 -17.66
CA ARG A 2 -4.29 -12.93 -16.44
C ARG A 2 -2.95 -13.60 -16.19
N ARG A 3 -1.83 -12.94 -16.50
CA ARG A 3 -0.50 -13.43 -16.11
C ARG A 3 -0.50 -13.61 -14.58
N LYS A 4 -0.46 -14.87 -14.10
CA LYS A 4 -0.17 -15.18 -12.70
C LYS A 4 1.22 -14.62 -12.42
N ARG A 5 1.27 -13.41 -11.85
CA ARG A 5 2.53 -12.79 -11.42
C ARG A 5 3.13 -13.75 -10.41
N ARG A 6 4.32 -14.30 -10.69
CA ARG A 6 5.09 -15.09 -9.72
C ARG A 6 5.15 -14.32 -8.40
N PRO A 7 5.08 -14.98 -7.24
CA PRO A 7 5.29 -14.32 -5.96
C PRO A 7 6.60 -13.53 -6.04
N SER A 8 6.54 -12.20 -5.90
CA SER A 8 7.77 -11.42 -5.85
C SER A 8 8.43 -11.74 -4.52
N ILE A 9 9.53 -12.50 -4.57
CA ILE A 9 10.38 -12.78 -3.39
C ILE A 9 10.95 -11.45 -2.84
N LEU A 10 11.02 -10.43 -3.69
CA LEU A 10 11.48 -9.09 -3.34
C LEU A 10 10.50 -8.39 -2.40
N ARG A 11 11.03 -7.91 -1.25
CA ARG A 11 10.33 -7.05 -0.30
C ARG A 11 10.37 -5.59 -0.78
N ASP A 12 9.61 -5.31 -1.83
CA ASP A 12 9.57 -4.02 -2.53
C ASP A 12 8.28 -3.22 -2.29
N THR A 13 7.35 -3.78 -1.51
CA THR A 13 6.04 -3.18 -1.28
C THR A 13 5.96 -2.52 0.09
N PHE A 14 5.66 -1.24 0.09
CA PHE A 14 5.36 -0.44 1.27
C PHE A 14 3.89 -0.56 1.64
N LYS A 15 3.64 -0.61 2.95
CA LYS A 15 2.33 -0.43 3.57
C LYS A 15 2.24 1.01 4.06
N TYR A 16 1.10 1.67 3.87
CA TYR A 16 0.91 3.04 4.33
C TYR A 16 -0.49 3.30 4.86
N LYS A 17 -0.58 4.35 5.68
CA LYS A 17 -1.82 4.97 6.15
C LYS A 17 -1.82 6.43 5.68
N ILE A 18 -2.96 6.94 5.26
CA ILE A 18 -3.19 8.37 5.02
C ILE A 18 -4.59 8.72 5.51
N GLY A 19 -4.68 9.60 6.51
CA GLY A 19 -5.93 9.83 7.23
C GLY A 19 -6.50 8.51 7.79
N GLY A 20 -7.76 8.22 7.44
CA GLY A 20 -8.46 6.96 7.78
C GLY A 20 -8.29 5.82 6.76
N TYR A 21 -7.41 5.95 5.77
CA TYR A 21 -7.24 4.93 4.73
C TYR A 21 -5.93 4.18 4.81
N TYR A 22 -6.00 2.87 4.58
CA TYR A 22 -4.86 1.97 4.48
C TYR A 22 -4.65 1.54 3.03
N GLY A 23 -3.40 1.52 2.58
CA GLY A 23 -3.08 1.05 1.25
C GLY A 23 -1.65 0.56 1.08
N ILE A 24 -1.37 -0.01 -0.09
CA ILE A 24 -0.02 -0.49 -0.45
C ILE A 24 0.53 0.20 -1.71
N THR A 25 1.84 0.31 -1.79
CA THR A 25 2.53 0.90 -2.96
C THR A 25 3.98 0.42 -3.05
N HIS A 26 4.56 0.41 -4.24
CA HIS A 26 6.01 0.22 -4.42
C HIS A 26 6.77 1.56 -4.36
N ASN A 27 6.05 2.69 -4.34
CA ASN A 27 6.63 4.03 -4.28
C ASN A 27 5.72 4.97 -3.48
N LEU A 28 6.19 5.39 -2.29
CA LEU A 28 5.45 6.28 -1.39
C LEU A 28 5.34 7.71 -1.94
N LYS A 29 6.43 8.28 -2.44
CA LYS A 29 6.46 9.67 -2.96
C LYS A 29 5.46 9.87 -4.10
N ARG A 30 5.47 8.95 -5.08
CA ARG A 30 4.52 8.96 -6.20
C ARG A 30 3.08 8.83 -5.70
N ARG A 31 2.82 7.88 -4.79
CA ARG A 31 1.49 7.61 -4.27
C ARG A 31 0.94 8.75 -3.41
N ALA A 32 1.78 9.41 -2.63
CA ALA A 32 1.41 10.60 -1.86
C ALA A 32 0.98 11.74 -2.80
N GLY A 33 1.71 11.93 -3.91
CA GLY A 33 1.33 12.89 -4.95
C GLY A 33 -0.03 12.59 -5.58
N GLU A 34 -0.33 11.32 -5.89
CA GLU A 34 -1.64 10.90 -6.39
C GLU A 34 -2.76 11.20 -5.40
N HIS A 35 -2.58 10.87 -4.11
CA HIS A 35 -3.60 11.13 -3.09
C HIS A 35 -3.86 12.62 -2.90
N ARG A 36 -2.80 13.44 -2.90
CA ARG A 36 -2.94 14.90 -2.81
C ARG A 36 -3.72 15.46 -4.01
N ARG A 37 -3.45 15.00 -5.23
CA ARG A 37 -4.19 15.40 -6.44
C ARG A 37 -5.65 14.94 -6.41
N ALA A 38 -5.92 13.79 -5.79
CA ALA A 38 -7.27 13.27 -5.57
C ALA A 38 -8.02 13.97 -4.41
N GLY A 39 -7.48 15.05 -3.85
CA GLY A 39 -8.12 15.79 -2.75
C GLY A 39 -8.06 15.09 -1.40
N ARG A 40 -7.20 14.07 -1.25
CA ARG A 40 -7.13 13.31 -0.01
C ARG A 40 -6.31 14.07 1.02
N GLN A 41 -6.94 14.32 2.16
CA GLN A 41 -6.34 15.05 3.27
C GLN A 41 -5.53 14.11 4.17
N GLY A 42 -4.48 14.67 4.79
CA GLY A 42 -3.64 14.00 5.77
C GLY A 42 -2.25 13.62 5.27
N THR A 43 -1.36 13.33 6.22
CA THR A 43 0.03 12.93 5.94
C THR A 43 0.10 11.43 5.67
N MET A 44 0.71 11.04 4.56
CA MET A 44 1.00 9.62 4.29
C MET A 44 2.10 9.13 5.23
N GLN A 45 1.81 8.10 6.00
CA GLN A 45 2.72 7.46 6.94
C GLN A 45 2.99 6.02 6.51
N GLN A 46 4.26 5.62 6.49
CA GLN A 46 4.64 4.23 6.26
C GLN A 46 4.29 3.39 7.51
N VAL A 47 3.74 2.21 7.29
CA VAL A 47 3.39 1.26 8.36
C VAL A 47 4.36 0.07 8.34
N GLY A 48 5.35 0.09 9.24
CA GLY A 48 6.33 -0.97 9.40
C GLY A 48 7.27 -1.15 8.19
N TYR A 49 7.89 -2.33 8.10
CA TYR A 49 8.87 -2.63 7.06
C TYR A 49 8.27 -2.92 5.68
N ARG A 50 9.10 -2.83 4.64
CA ARG A 50 8.78 -3.31 3.30
C ARG A 50 8.58 -4.82 3.33
N VAL A 51 7.54 -5.29 2.65
CA VAL A 51 7.17 -6.69 2.58
C VAL A 51 6.94 -7.11 1.13
N THR A 52 6.74 -8.40 0.89
CA THR A 52 6.32 -8.89 -0.41
C THR A 52 4.93 -8.34 -0.75
N ARG A 53 4.62 -8.26 -2.04
CA ARG A 53 3.32 -7.78 -2.51
C ARG A 53 2.16 -8.61 -1.97
N GLU A 54 2.34 -9.92 -1.84
CA GLU A 54 1.31 -10.83 -1.32
C GLU A 54 1.00 -10.56 0.15
N SER A 55 2.03 -10.42 0.99
CA SER A 55 1.86 -10.08 2.41
C SER A 55 1.28 -8.68 2.59
N ALA A 56 1.70 -7.72 1.75
CA ALA A 56 1.11 -6.38 1.72
C ALA A 56 -0.39 -6.41 1.37
N LEU A 57 -0.79 -7.18 0.35
CA LEU A 57 -2.20 -7.34 -0.06
C LEU A 57 -3.04 -8.04 1.02
N ALA A 58 -2.49 -9.05 1.69
CA ALA A 58 -3.15 -9.70 2.82
C ALA A 58 -3.39 -8.71 3.96
N TRP A 59 -2.37 -7.92 4.31
CA TRP A 59 -2.48 -6.87 5.30
C TRP A 59 -3.51 -5.79 4.92
N GLU A 60 -3.50 -5.29 3.68
CA GLU A 60 -4.45 -4.27 3.21
C GLU A 60 -5.90 -4.76 3.34
N ARG A 61 -6.17 -6.01 2.92
CA ARG A 61 -7.49 -6.64 3.06
C ARG A 61 -7.92 -6.77 4.52
N GLN A 62 -6.99 -7.07 5.43
CA GLN A 62 -7.28 -7.15 6.85
C GLN A 62 -7.65 -5.77 7.42
N GLN A 63 -6.93 -4.70 7.06
CA GLN A 63 -7.26 -3.36 7.53
C GLN A 63 -8.63 -2.90 7.02
N ARG A 64 -8.96 -3.18 5.75
CA ARG A 64 -10.27 -2.86 5.17
C ARG A 64 -11.46 -3.61 5.80
N ARG A 65 -11.21 -4.72 6.51
CA ARG A 65 -12.25 -5.43 7.29
C ARG A 65 -12.42 -4.88 8.71
N ARG A 66 -11.41 -4.16 9.21
CA ARG A 66 -11.39 -3.61 10.58
C ARG A 66 -11.84 -2.15 10.63
N ALA A 67 -11.67 -1.42 9.54
CA ALA A 67 -12.17 -0.06 9.33
C ALA A 67 -13.64 -0.08 8.90
#